data_AF-A0A1G1LML3-F1
#
_entry.id   AF-A0A1G1LML3-F1
#
_cell.length_a   1.000
_cell.length_b   1.000
_cell.length_c   1.000
_cell.angle_alpha   90.00
_cell.angle_beta   90.00
_cell.angle_gamma   90.00
#
_symmetry.space_group_name_H-M   'P 1'
#
loop_
_entity.id
_entity.type
_entity.pdbx_description
1 polymer ?
#
loop_
_entity_poly.entity_id
_entity_poly.type
_entity_poly.pdbx_seq_one_letter_code
_entity_poly.pdbx_strand_id
1 'polypeptide(L)'
;MQVLNPTEPAIVQGIKTVGIGKKGSKPLTPDLIAEILRDLKENKVSDIARGAFFGALFSKGITLDEMRFDDAFASGTLMNPSRLGKIISHDAPSFVQESCVKLLKVQTLDQKSAYKVGEFLLSKEKGEGARGLIASVLRVRYETEEEYSGLLKSFEDSIEPSFRQPVPSGEPIIQLAEPFDGVDQSYMITPLVAQYLQAQNYRVVNLTGRNSGPKFGNNALDLAQALNIPLAKGNQELVNPKPAFGWYINQPDLSKSLDQWVERRWAIVKRPCFATLEKFLNPVKAQIIITSAFHAPYSEKMTRIAENAGFPASIVIRNGLEGSLAFPLMRPVKLLCSARQKDGSYLREEITLDPQADFGLKVSVEEKLENPSLEENARLVKEFSQKQITNNTLFDQRVKFTCEGVKRALTWINDHKRRG
;
A
#
# COMPACT_ATOMS: atom_id res chain seq x y z
N MET A 1 -2.49 0.27 19.70
CA MET A 1 -3.62 -0.66 19.89
C MET A 1 -4.77 -0.07 19.08
N GLN A 2 -5.32 -0.76 18.08
CA GLN A 2 -6.53 -0.27 17.41
C GLN A 2 -7.63 -0.30 18.47
N VAL A 3 -8.13 0.86 18.91
CA VAL A 3 -9.29 0.93 19.79
C VAL A 3 -10.46 0.34 18.99
N LEU A 4 -11.03 -0.76 19.47
CA LEU A 4 -12.22 -1.35 18.86
C LEU A 4 -13.38 -0.37 19.12
N ASN A 5 -14.04 0.08 18.06
CA ASN A 5 -15.19 0.96 18.20
C ASN A 5 -16.44 0.07 18.42
N PRO A 6 -17.13 0.16 19.57
CA PRO A 6 -18.26 -0.72 19.91
C PRO A 6 -19.47 -0.55 18.98
N THR A 7 -19.52 0.48 18.13
CA THR A 7 -20.57 0.65 17.11
C THR A 7 -20.27 -0.07 15.79
N GLU A 8 -19.07 -0.66 15.63
CA GLU A 8 -18.72 -1.42 14.44
C GLU A 8 -19.36 -2.82 14.46
N PRO A 9 -19.77 -3.36 13.30
CA PRO A 9 -20.27 -4.73 13.20
C PRO A 9 -19.31 -5.74 13.85
N ALA A 10 -19.85 -6.75 14.55
CA ALA A 10 -19.06 -7.74 15.28
C ALA A 10 -17.98 -8.39 14.41
N ILE A 11 -18.33 -8.74 13.16
CA ILE A 11 -17.39 -9.36 12.21
C ILE A 11 -16.19 -8.45 11.90
N VAL A 12 -16.38 -7.12 11.85
CA VAL A 12 -15.32 -6.13 11.60
C VAL A 12 -14.35 -6.11 12.78
N GLN A 13 -14.86 -6.11 14.01
CA GLN A 13 -14.04 -6.21 15.21
C GLN A 13 -13.28 -7.55 15.25
N GLY A 14 -13.95 -8.63 14.83
CA GLY A 14 -13.35 -9.96 14.67
C GLY A 14 -12.16 -9.93 13.72
N ILE A 15 -12.34 -9.42 12.50
CA ILE A 15 -11.27 -9.29 11.49
C ILE A 15 -10.14 -8.40 12.02
N LYS A 16 -10.46 -7.31 12.72
CA LYS A 16 -9.44 -6.44 13.35
C LYS A 16 -8.55 -7.21 14.33
N THR A 17 -9.11 -8.18 15.02
CA THR A 17 -8.45 -8.97 16.08
C THR A 17 -7.64 -10.13 15.49
N VAL A 18 -8.19 -10.89 14.54
CA VAL A 18 -7.53 -12.07 13.98
C VAL A 18 -6.66 -11.78 12.76
N GLY A 19 -6.84 -10.65 12.08
CA GLY A 19 -6.17 -10.29 10.82
C GLY A 19 -4.93 -9.38 10.98
N ILE A 20 -4.30 -9.34 12.16
CA ILE A 20 -3.14 -8.46 12.42
C ILE A 20 -1.90 -8.98 11.67
N GLY A 21 -1.67 -10.28 11.69
CA GLY A 21 -0.56 -10.96 11.01
C GLY A 21 0.08 -12.01 11.93
N LYS A 22 1.00 -12.83 11.38
CA LYS A 22 1.59 -14.02 12.02
C LYS A 22 2.00 -13.88 13.49
N LYS A 23 2.47 -12.70 13.94
CA LYS A 23 2.94 -12.45 15.32
C LYS A 23 2.03 -11.55 16.16
N GLY A 24 0.96 -11.00 15.58
CA GLY A 24 0.14 -9.97 16.24
C GLY A 24 -1.32 -10.33 16.43
N SER A 25 -1.81 -11.38 15.75
CA SER A 25 -3.20 -11.82 15.85
C SER A 25 -3.52 -12.38 17.24
N LYS A 26 -4.71 -12.07 17.75
CA LYS A 26 -5.15 -12.44 19.11
C LYS A 26 -6.37 -13.36 19.09
N PRO A 27 -6.61 -14.15 20.14
CA PRO A 27 -7.89 -14.83 20.34
C PRO A 27 -9.05 -13.84 20.45
N LEU A 28 -10.22 -14.27 19.98
CA LEU A 28 -11.48 -13.53 20.17
C LEU A 28 -12.05 -13.75 21.58
N THR A 29 -12.79 -12.76 22.09
CA THR A 29 -13.51 -12.91 23.37
C THR A 29 -14.78 -13.75 23.19
N PRO A 30 -15.25 -14.45 24.24
CA PRO A 30 -16.49 -15.25 24.16
C PRO A 30 -17.72 -14.48 23.71
N ASP A 31 -17.84 -13.20 24.11
CA ASP A 31 -18.95 -12.31 23.74
C ASP A 31 -18.90 -11.97 22.26
N LEU A 32 -17.71 -11.60 21.75
CA LEU A 32 -17.52 -11.28 20.34
C LEU A 32 -17.75 -12.50 19.45
N ILE A 33 -17.37 -13.70 19.91
CA ILE A 33 -17.67 -14.96 19.21
C ILE A 33 -19.18 -15.17 19.10
N ALA A 34 -19.92 -15.00 20.20
CA ALA A 34 -21.38 -15.17 20.21
C ALA A 34 -22.08 -14.16 19.29
N GLU A 35 -21.60 -12.91 19.28
CA GLU A 35 -22.14 -11.84 18.43
C GLU A 35 -21.92 -12.14 16.95
N ILE A 36 -20.70 -12.49 16.55
CA ILE A 36 -20.37 -12.86 15.17
C ILE A 36 -21.18 -14.08 14.73
N LEU A 37 -21.32 -15.10 15.58
CA LEU A 37 -22.12 -16.29 15.30
C LEU A 37 -23.59 -15.97 15.00
N ARG A 38 -24.18 -15.06 15.79
CA ARG A 38 -25.55 -14.58 15.57
C ARG A 38 -25.66 -13.89 14.22
N ASP A 39 -24.76 -12.96 13.92
CA ASP A 39 -24.77 -12.21 12.66
C ASP A 39 -24.58 -13.12 11.44
N LEU A 40 -23.76 -14.17 11.55
CA LEU A 40 -23.59 -15.19 10.52
C LEU A 40 -24.88 -15.99 10.29
N LYS A 41 -25.58 -16.41 11.36
CA LYS A 41 -26.84 -17.17 11.25
C LYS A 41 -27.99 -16.32 10.71
N GLU A 42 -27.98 -15.03 10.98
CA GLU A 42 -28.97 -14.07 10.49
C GLU A 42 -28.65 -13.54 9.07
N ASN A 43 -27.59 -14.04 8.42
CA ASN A 43 -27.12 -13.60 7.10
C ASN A 43 -26.85 -12.08 7.02
N LYS A 44 -26.37 -11.47 8.11
CA LYS A 44 -26.02 -10.04 8.18
C LYS A 44 -24.59 -9.74 7.72
N VAL A 45 -23.77 -10.79 7.55
CA VAL A 45 -22.36 -10.67 7.15
C VAL A 45 -22.24 -10.84 5.65
N SER A 46 -21.59 -9.89 4.97
CA SER A 46 -21.30 -10.00 3.54
C SER A 46 -20.31 -11.14 3.26
N ASP A 47 -20.41 -11.76 2.08
CA ASP A 47 -19.55 -12.91 1.73
C ASP A 47 -18.07 -12.57 1.80
N ILE A 48 -17.67 -11.38 1.35
CA ILE A 48 -16.27 -10.93 1.43
C ILE A 48 -15.78 -10.79 2.87
N ALA A 49 -16.59 -10.24 3.78
CA ALA A 49 -16.23 -10.13 5.19
C ALA A 49 -16.15 -11.51 5.84
N ARG A 50 -17.09 -12.41 5.51
CA ARG A 50 -17.08 -13.81 5.94
C ARG A 50 -15.79 -14.51 5.48
N GLY A 51 -15.44 -14.39 4.21
CA GLY A 51 -14.22 -14.95 3.65
C GLY A 51 -12.96 -14.40 4.33
N ALA A 52 -12.91 -13.08 4.52
CA ALA A 52 -11.78 -12.42 5.17
C ALA A 52 -11.61 -12.86 6.63
N PHE A 53 -12.71 -12.96 7.36
CA PHE A 53 -12.71 -13.42 8.75
C PHE A 53 -12.20 -14.85 8.88
N PHE A 54 -12.81 -15.80 8.16
CA PHE A 54 -12.41 -17.21 8.25
C PHE A 54 -11.01 -17.46 7.68
N GLY A 55 -10.60 -16.74 6.62
CA GLY A 55 -9.24 -16.79 6.11
C GLY A 55 -8.20 -16.34 7.16
N ALA A 56 -8.48 -15.27 7.89
CA ALA A 56 -7.60 -14.78 8.97
C ALA A 56 -7.62 -15.70 10.20
N LEU A 57 -8.81 -16.12 10.64
CA LEU A 57 -9.00 -17.00 11.79
C LEU A 57 -8.25 -18.33 11.59
N PHE A 58 -8.39 -18.93 10.40
CA PHE A 58 -7.70 -20.17 10.07
C PHE A 58 -6.18 -19.98 10.01
N SER A 59 -5.71 -18.91 9.36
CA SER A 59 -4.26 -18.61 9.24
C SER A 59 -3.61 -18.26 10.59
N LYS A 60 -4.37 -17.68 11.52
CA LYS A 60 -3.95 -17.45 12.91
C LYS A 60 -3.79 -18.77 13.69
N GLY A 61 -4.63 -19.74 13.39
CA GLY A 61 -4.88 -20.91 14.24
C GLY A 61 -6.08 -20.65 15.17
N ILE A 62 -6.98 -21.63 15.20
CA ILE A 62 -8.27 -21.57 15.90
C ILE A 62 -8.10 -22.04 17.34
N THR A 63 -8.54 -21.25 18.32
CA THR A 63 -8.56 -21.64 19.73
C THR A 63 -9.76 -22.52 20.07
N LEU A 64 -9.75 -23.15 21.25
CA LEU A 64 -10.90 -23.94 21.73
C LEU A 64 -12.20 -23.14 21.76
N ASP A 65 -12.18 -21.90 22.26
CA ASP A 65 -13.37 -21.04 22.28
C ASP A 65 -13.85 -20.68 20.87
N GLU A 66 -12.92 -20.44 19.95
CA GLU A 66 -13.22 -20.11 18.55
C GLU A 66 -13.76 -21.33 17.77
N MET A 67 -13.62 -22.57 18.27
CA MET A 67 -14.27 -23.74 17.66
C MET A 67 -15.80 -23.62 17.66
N ARG A 68 -16.39 -22.77 18.50
CA ARG A 68 -17.83 -22.46 18.46
C ARG A 68 -18.30 -21.96 17.10
N PHE A 69 -17.40 -21.43 16.26
CA PHE A 69 -17.73 -21.07 14.88
C PHE A 69 -18.13 -22.26 14.00
N ASP A 70 -17.86 -23.51 14.40
CA ASP A 70 -18.33 -24.70 13.67
C ASP A 70 -19.86 -24.78 13.65
N ASP A 71 -20.56 -24.18 14.63
CA ASP A 71 -22.02 -24.06 14.68
C ASP A 71 -22.62 -23.22 13.53
N ALA A 72 -21.80 -22.48 12.80
CA ALA A 72 -22.20 -21.76 11.58
C ALA A 72 -22.15 -22.64 10.33
N PHE A 73 -21.74 -23.90 10.46
CA PHE A 73 -21.55 -24.85 9.37
C PHE A 73 -22.10 -26.24 9.72
N ALA A 74 -22.03 -27.18 8.77
CA ALA A 74 -22.20 -28.59 9.08
C ALA A 74 -21.04 -29.06 9.96
N SER A 75 -21.31 -29.95 10.93
CA SER A 75 -20.32 -30.42 11.91
C SER A 75 -19.00 -30.88 11.28
N GLY A 76 -17.89 -30.41 11.83
CA GLY A 76 -16.53 -30.71 11.40
C GLY A 76 -16.09 -29.97 10.14
N THR A 77 -16.82 -28.94 9.72
CA THR A 77 -16.46 -28.14 8.54
C THR A 77 -15.31 -27.19 8.85
N LEU A 78 -15.36 -26.48 9.98
CA LEU A 78 -14.40 -25.43 10.32
C LEU A 78 -12.96 -25.95 10.34
N MET A 79 -12.77 -27.16 10.86
CA MET A 79 -11.47 -27.82 10.98
C MET A 79 -11.03 -28.57 9.72
N ASN A 80 -11.84 -28.56 8.65
CA ASN A 80 -11.50 -29.22 7.39
C ASN A 80 -11.26 -28.16 6.29
N PRO A 81 -9.98 -27.83 5.97
CA PRO A 81 -9.63 -26.85 4.95
C PRO A 81 -10.33 -27.06 3.60
N SER A 82 -10.54 -28.32 3.22
CA SER A 82 -11.15 -28.66 1.93
C SER A 82 -12.65 -28.37 1.92
N ARG A 83 -13.35 -28.66 3.02
CA ARG A 83 -14.79 -28.35 3.16
C ARG A 83 -15.01 -26.86 3.35
N LEU A 84 -14.27 -26.23 4.27
CA LEU A 84 -14.36 -24.81 4.54
C LEU A 84 -14.07 -23.97 3.30
N GLY A 85 -12.98 -24.29 2.58
CA GLY A 85 -12.62 -23.62 1.34
C GLY A 85 -13.74 -23.68 0.32
N LYS A 86 -14.29 -24.87 0.05
CA LYS A 86 -15.40 -25.05 -0.91
C LYS A 86 -16.69 -24.33 -0.50
N ILE A 87 -17.01 -24.27 0.79
CA ILE A 87 -18.22 -23.55 1.26
C ILE A 87 -18.04 -22.04 1.10
N ILE A 88 -16.90 -21.50 1.50
CA ILE A 88 -16.63 -20.06 1.40
C ILE A 88 -16.51 -19.61 -0.06
N SER A 89 -16.00 -20.47 -0.94
CA SER A 89 -15.77 -20.17 -2.36
C SER A 89 -16.77 -20.82 -3.32
N HIS A 90 -17.93 -21.25 -2.82
CA HIS A 90 -18.86 -22.12 -3.56
C HIS A 90 -19.32 -21.58 -4.93
N ASP A 91 -19.40 -20.25 -5.06
CA ASP A 91 -19.82 -19.52 -6.26
C ASP A 91 -18.65 -19.03 -7.13
N ALA A 92 -17.41 -19.29 -6.72
CA ALA A 92 -16.19 -18.97 -7.48
C ALA A 92 -15.87 -20.05 -8.52
N PRO A 93 -15.08 -19.73 -9.58
CA PRO A 93 -14.61 -20.72 -10.53
C PRO A 93 -13.82 -21.87 -9.87
N SER A 94 -13.85 -23.07 -10.45
CA SER A 94 -13.25 -24.27 -9.84
C SER A 94 -11.76 -24.10 -9.48
N PHE A 95 -10.98 -23.46 -10.35
CA PHE A 95 -9.55 -23.21 -10.05
C PHE A 95 -9.35 -22.28 -8.83
N VAL A 96 -10.27 -21.33 -8.61
CA VAL A 96 -10.25 -20.44 -7.46
C VAL A 96 -10.59 -21.20 -6.19
N GLN A 97 -11.58 -22.10 -6.25
CA GLN A 97 -11.93 -22.97 -5.13
C GLN A 97 -10.73 -23.85 -4.73
N GLU A 98 -10.04 -24.43 -5.70
CA GLU A 98 -8.80 -25.18 -5.47
C GLU A 98 -7.72 -24.32 -4.82
N SER A 99 -7.52 -23.08 -5.28
CA SER A 99 -6.59 -22.13 -4.66
C SER A 99 -6.98 -21.78 -3.22
N CYS A 100 -8.26 -21.56 -2.92
CA CYS A 100 -8.72 -21.35 -1.54
C CYS A 100 -8.39 -22.54 -0.64
N VAL A 101 -8.60 -23.77 -1.12
CA VAL A 101 -8.26 -24.99 -0.37
C VAL A 101 -6.75 -25.11 -0.16
N LYS A 102 -5.93 -24.85 -1.18
CA LYS A 102 -4.46 -24.84 -1.05
C LYS A 102 -4.00 -23.84 0.00
N LEU A 103 -4.50 -22.62 -0.07
CA LEU A 103 -4.17 -21.54 0.86
C LEU A 103 -4.56 -21.87 2.31
N LEU A 104 -5.75 -22.43 2.54
CA LEU A 104 -6.15 -22.91 3.87
C LEU A 104 -5.30 -24.08 4.37
N LYS A 105 -4.75 -24.91 3.47
CA LYS A 105 -3.75 -25.93 3.82
C LYS A 105 -2.35 -25.36 4.06
N VAL A 106 -2.21 -24.03 4.15
CA VAL A 106 -0.94 -23.32 4.35
C VAL A 106 0.04 -23.54 3.19
N GLN A 107 -0.46 -23.93 2.02
CA GLN A 107 0.33 -24.05 0.80
C GLN A 107 0.44 -22.68 0.12
N THR A 108 1.50 -22.50 -0.65
CA THR A 108 1.76 -21.30 -1.45
C THR A 108 1.30 -21.51 -2.89
N LEU A 109 1.04 -20.41 -3.58
CA LEU A 109 0.79 -20.43 -5.02
C LEU A 109 2.12 -20.18 -5.75
N ASP A 110 2.35 -20.93 -6.83
CA ASP A 110 3.41 -20.58 -7.77
C ASP A 110 3.04 -19.29 -8.53
N GLN A 111 4.01 -18.70 -9.23
CA GLN A 111 3.82 -17.43 -9.95
C GLN A 111 2.65 -17.49 -10.95
N LYS A 112 2.50 -18.61 -11.67
CA LYS A 112 1.43 -18.80 -12.66
C LYS A 112 0.04 -18.89 -12.02
N SER A 113 -0.07 -19.60 -10.92
CA SER A 113 -1.32 -19.74 -10.16
C SER A 113 -1.68 -18.42 -9.48
N ALA A 114 -0.68 -17.70 -8.94
CA ALA A 114 -0.87 -16.38 -8.36
C ALA A 114 -1.32 -15.35 -9.40
N TYR A 115 -0.81 -15.42 -10.63
CA TYR A 115 -1.28 -14.60 -11.75
C TYR A 115 -2.77 -14.84 -12.05
N LYS A 116 -3.18 -16.11 -12.22
CA LYS A 116 -4.60 -16.44 -12.46
C LYS A 116 -5.51 -16.05 -11.31
N VAL A 117 -5.04 -16.21 -10.07
CA VAL A 117 -5.76 -15.72 -8.88
C VAL A 117 -5.89 -14.20 -8.95
N GLY A 118 -4.84 -13.48 -9.33
CA GLY A 118 -4.87 -12.04 -9.53
C GLY A 118 -5.88 -11.60 -10.60
N GLU A 119 -5.95 -12.28 -11.74
CA GLU A 119 -6.99 -12.06 -12.76
C GLU A 119 -8.39 -12.23 -12.17
N PHE A 120 -8.63 -13.30 -11.42
CA PHE A 120 -9.90 -13.51 -10.72
C PHE A 120 -10.22 -12.39 -9.73
N LEU A 121 -9.24 -11.99 -8.91
CA LEU A 121 -9.42 -10.94 -7.91
C LEU A 121 -9.85 -9.62 -8.55
N LEU A 122 -9.35 -9.31 -9.75
CA LEU A 122 -9.68 -8.11 -10.52
C LEU A 122 -10.90 -8.26 -11.45
N SER A 123 -11.39 -9.48 -11.65
CA SER A 123 -12.53 -9.78 -12.52
C SER A 123 -13.88 -9.38 -11.91
N LYS A 124 -14.93 -9.45 -12.73
CA LYS A 124 -16.34 -9.31 -12.34
C LYS A 124 -17.02 -10.65 -12.03
N GLU A 125 -16.27 -11.75 -11.98
CA GLU A 125 -16.83 -13.07 -11.68
C GLU A 125 -17.38 -13.14 -10.25
N LYS A 126 -18.32 -14.05 -10.00
CA LYS A 126 -18.82 -14.37 -8.64
C LYS A 126 -17.70 -14.92 -7.75
N GLY A 127 -17.91 -15.01 -6.44
CA GLY A 127 -16.87 -15.47 -5.50
C GLY A 127 -16.33 -14.42 -4.55
N GLU A 128 -17.14 -13.49 -4.03
CA GLU A 128 -16.69 -12.48 -3.07
C GLU A 128 -16.14 -13.11 -1.77
N GLY A 129 -16.71 -14.25 -1.33
CA GLY A 129 -16.15 -15.05 -0.24
C GLY A 129 -14.74 -15.57 -0.52
N ALA A 130 -14.49 -16.01 -1.76
CA ALA A 130 -13.15 -16.41 -2.19
C ALA A 130 -12.18 -15.22 -2.19
N ARG A 131 -12.61 -14.04 -2.70
CA ARG A 131 -11.78 -12.81 -2.69
C ARG A 131 -11.35 -12.42 -1.28
N GLY A 132 -12.31 -12.41 -0.34
CA GLY A 132 -12.04 -12.12 1.07
C GLY A 132 -11.06 -13.12 1.69
N LEU A 133 -11.28 -14.42 1.46
CA LEU A 133 -10.42 -15.49 1.98
C LEU A 133 -8.99 -15.36 1.43
N ILE A 134 -8.84 -15.26 0.11
CA ILE A 134 -7.53 -15.18 -0.54
C ILE A 134 -6.75 -13.97 -0.03
N ALA A 135 -7.38 -12.78 -0.05
CA ALA A 135 -6.74 -11.54 0.40
C ALA A 135 -6.30 -11.60 1.87
N SER A 136 -7.09 -12.26 2.72
CA SER A 136 -6.82 -12.39 4.14
C SER A 136 -5.74 -13.43 4.46
N VAL A 137 -5.80 -14.62 3.84
CA VAL A 137 -4.80 -15.67 4.04
C VAL A 137 -3.43 -15.19 3.58
N LEU A 138 -3.35 -14.62 2.37
CA LEU A 138 -2.11 -14.06 1.82
C LEU A 138 -1.49 -13.01 2.75
N ARG A 139 -2.32 -12.11 3.27
CA ARG A 139 -1.88 -11.11 4.25
C ARG A 139 -1.34 -11.74 5.54
N VAL A 140 -2.09 -12.65 6.16
CA VAL A 140 -1.74 -13.17 7.50
C VAL A 140 -0.54 -14.12 7.45
N ARG A 141 -0.47 -14.96 6.41
CA ARG A 141 0.66 -15.86 6.14
C ARG A 141 1.92 -15.10 5.70
N TYR A 142 1.73 -13.93 5.10
CA TYR A 142 2.65 -13.23 4.21
C TYR A 142 2.82 -13.94 2.87
N GLU A 143 2.72 -13.13 1.82
CA GLU A 143 2.91 -13.57 0.44
C GLU A 143 4.38 -13.89 0.18
N THR A 144 4.60 -14.93 -0.63
CA THR A 144 5.92 -15.26 -1.19
C THR A 144 6.28 -14.31 -2.34
N GLU A 145 7.54 -14.35 -2.78
CA GLU A 145 8.00 -13.60 -3.95
C GLU A 145 7.26 -14.04 -5.23
N GLU A 146 7.02 -15.34 -5.41
CA GLU A 146 6.26 -15.86 -6.55
C GLU A 146 4.81 -15.36 -6.53
N GLU A 147 4.17 -15.34 -5.35
CA GLU A 147 2.81 -14.83 -5.17
C GLU A 147 2.72 -13.35 -5.51
N TYR A 148 3.64 -12.53 -4.99
CA TYR A 148 3.68 -11.12 -5.34
C TYR A 148 3.94 -10.91 -6.83
N SER A 149 4.87 -11.66 -7.43
CA SER A 149 5.19 -11.52 -8.85
C SER A 149 4.00 -11.83 -9.74
N GLY A 150 3.28 -12.94 -9.47
CA GLY A 150 2.08 -13.30 -10.22
C GLY A 150 0.95 -12.27 -10.05
N LEU A 151 0.68 -11.86 -8.81
CA LEU A 151 -0.35 -10.85 -8.52
C LEU A 151 -0.02 -9.50 -9.16
N LEU A 152 1.22 -9.02 -9.01
CA LEU A 152 1.68 -7.77 -9.60
C LEU A 152 1.49 -7.79 -11.12
N LYS A 153 1.85 -8.90 -11.78
CA LYS A 153 1.67 -9.04 -13.23
C LYS A 153 0.20 -8.91 -13.64
N SER A 154 -0.73 -9.49 -12.89
CA SER A 154 -2.17 -9.31 -13.15
C SER A 154 -2.64 -7.86 -12.94
N PHE A 155 -2.04 -7.14 -12.00
CA PHE A 155 -2.39 -5.74 -11.73
C PHE A 155 -1.85 -4.82 -12.84
N GLU A 156 -0.65 -5.08 -13.35
CA GLU A 156 -0.12 -4.41 -14.55
C GLU A 156 -1.00 -4.67 -15.79
N ASP A 157 -1.48 -5.90 -15.94
CA ASP A 157 -2.40 -6.30 -17.00
C ASP A 157 -3.81 -5.70 -16.85
N SER A 158 -4.09 -5.03 -15.73
CA SER A 158 -5.31 -4.25 -15.52
C SER A 158 -5.20 -2.76 -15.84
N ILE A 159 -3.99 -2.27 -16.15
CA ILE A 159 -3.76 -0.86 -16.48
C ILE A 159 -4.58 -0.46 -17.73
N GLU A 160 -5.28 0.66 -17.67
CA GLU A 160 -6.14 1.16 -18.74
C GLU A 160 -5.31 1.53 -20.00
N PRO A 161 -5.89 1.40 -21.22
CA PRO A 161 -5.16 1.63 -22.48
C PRO A 161 -4.48 2.99 -22.63
N SER A 162 -5.03 4.05 -22.01
CA SER A 162 -4.44 5.40 -22.03
C SER A 162 -3.09 5.49 -21.33
N PHE A 163 -2.83 4.57 -20.40
CA PHE A 163 -1.57 4.45 -19.65
C PHE A 163 -0.65 3.35 -20.19
N ARG A 164 -1.00 2.74 -21.33
CA ARG A 164 -0.15 1.77 -22.06
C ARG A 164 0.51 2.37 -23.31
N GLN A 165 0.20 3.62 -23.61
CA GLN A 165 0.80 4.32 -24.74
C GLN A 165 2.29 4.58 -24.49
N PRO A 166 3.11 4.68 -25.55
CA PRO A 166 4.52 5.04 -25.43
C PRO A 166 4.69 6.33 -24.64
N VAL A 167 5.56 6.31 -23.64
CA VAL A 167 5.81 7.48 -22.80
C VAL A 167 6.59 8.51 -23.62
N PRO A 168 6.15 9.78 -23.68
CA PRO A 168 6.89 10.83 -24.39
C PRO A 168 8.33 10.95 -23.92
N SER A 169 9.25 11.15 -24.88
CA SER A 169 10.67 11.39 -24.61
C SER A 169 10.86 12.65 -23.79
N GLY A 170 11.90 12.67 -22.94
CA GLY A 170 12.22 13.80 -22.09
C GLY A 170 13.15 13.37 -20.95
N GLU A 171 13.23 14.23 -19.94
CA GLU A 171 13.96 13.95 -18.70
C GLU A 171 13.53 12.61 -18.06
N PRO A 172 14.42 11.97 -17.29
CA PRO A 172 14.08 10.76 -16.53
C PRO A 172 12.90 11.02 -15.58
N ILE A 173 12.04 10.02 -15.44
CA ILE A 173 10.86 10.06 -14.60
C ILE A 173 11.16 9.44 -13.24
N ILE A 174 10.78 10.13 -12.18
CA ILE A 174 10.69 9.60 -10.82
C ILE A 174 9.22 9.38 -10.47
N GLN A 175 8.88 8.18 -10.01
CA GLN A 175 7.59 7.89 -9.41
C GLN A 175 7.65 8.07 -7.89
N LEU A 176 6.84 8.97 -7.33
CA LEU A 176 6.61 9.05 -5.89
C LEU A 176 5.40 8.19 -5.52
N ALA A 177 5.54 7.41 -4.45
CA ALA A 177 4.56 6.40 -4.05
C ALA A 177 4.24 6.47 -2.55
N GLU A 178 3.24 7.26 -2.19
CA GLU A 178 2.67 7.32 -0.84
C GLU A 178 1.67 6.16 -0.60
N PRO A 179 1.48 5.71 0.66
CA PRO A 179 0.32 4.90 1.02
C PRO A 179 -1.00 5.62 0.71
N PHE A 180 -1.94 4.94 0.07
CA PHE A 180 -3.23 5.54 -0.31
C PHE A 180 -4.16 5.76 0.89
N ASP A 181 -3.83 5.18 2.05
CA ASP A 181 -4.60 5.35 3.28
C ASP A 181 -4.18 6.56 4.12
N GLY A 182 -3.15 7.28 3.66
CA GLY A 182 -2.83 8.63 4.10
C GLY A 182 -2.17 8.74 5.48
N VAL A 183 -2.25 9.95 6.03
CA VAL A 183 -1.70 10.37 7.32
C VAL A 183 -2.80 11.01 8.18
N ASP A 184 -2.81 10.73 9.48
CA ASP A 184 -3.80 11.24 10.43
C ASP A 184 -3.19 12.05 11.59
N GLN A 185 -1.86 12.16 11.64
CA GLN A 185 -1.11 12.83 12.71
C GLN A 185 0.00 13.76 12.18
N SER A 186 0.11 13.94 10.87
CA SER A 186 1.17 14.72 10.24
C SER A 186 0.68 15.37 8.96
N TYR A 187 1.42 16.40 8.50
CA TYR A 187 1.21 17.03 7.21
C TYR A 187 2.04 16.36 6.11
N MET A 188 1.42 16.12 4.95
CA MET A 188 2.07 15.59 3.77
C MET A 188 2.86 16.68 3.03
N ILE A 189 4.09 16.34 2.65
CA ILE A 189 5.00 17.23 1.93
C ILE A 189 5.31 16.75 0.50
N THR A 190 4.67 15.68 0.04
CA THR A 190 4.92 15.03 -1.26
C THR A 190 4.89 16.01 -2.45
N PRO A 191 3.95 16.98 -2.55
CA PRO A 191 3.97 17.98 -3.63
C PRO A 191 5.27 18.81 -3.67
N LEU A 192 5.83 19.15 -2.50
CA LEU A 192 7.07 19.93 -2.40
C LEU A 192 8.30 19.09 -2.73
N VAL A 193 8.30 17.80 -2.36
CA VAL A 193 9.33 16.85 -2.81
C VAL A 193 9.30 16.71 -4.33
N ALA A 194 8.11 16.62 -4.93
CA ALA A 194 7.96 16.59 -6.38
C ALA A 194 8.46 17.87 -7.05
N GLN A 195 8.09 19.05 -6.54
CA GLN A 195 8.59 20.33 -7.02
C GLN A 195 10.12 20.40 -6.97
N TYR A 196 10.72 20.01 -5.84
CA TYR A 196 12.17 19.98 -5.66
C TYR A 196 12.85 19.09 -6.70
N LEU A 197 12.37 17.86 -6.89
CA LEU A 197 12.91 16.90 -7.85
C LEU A 197 12.79 17.39 -9.30
N GLN A 198 11.70 18.09 -9.64
CA GLN A 198 11.55 18.66 -10.99
C GLN A 198 12.56 19.77 -11.29
N ALA A 199 12.99 20.51 -10.28
CA ALA A 199 14.09 21.47 -10.39
C ALA A 199 15.46 20.79 -10.56
N GLN A 200 15.55 19.48 -10.29
CA GLN A 200 16.75 18.65 -10.53
C GLN A 200 16.70 17.90 -11.88
N ASN A 201 15.95 18.40 -12.86
CA ASN A 201 15.80 17.81 -14.20
C ASN A 201 15.21 16.39 -14.22
N TYR A 202 14.25 16.14 -13.34
CA TYR A 202 13.37 14.98 -13.43
C TYR A 202 11.94 15.39 -13.80
N ARG A 203 11.22 14.49 -14.46
CA ARG A 203 9.75 14.51 -14.46
C ARG A 203 9.26 13.73 -13.25
N VAL A 204 8.29 14.24 -12.50
CA VAL A 204 7.82 13.56 -11.29
C VAL A 204 6.36 13.17 -11.43
N VAL A 205 6.07 11.89 -11.23
CA VAL A 205 4.71 11.34 -11.29
C VAL A 205 4.35 10.77 -9.93
N ASN A 206 3.19 11.15 -9.41
CA ASN A 206 2.60 10.60 -8.19
C ASN A 206 1.49 9.63 -8.58
N LEU A 207 1.53 8.41 -8.06
CA LEU A 207 0.34 7.55 -8.07
C LEU A 207 -0.51 7.86 -6.85
N THR A 208 -1.81 8.03 -7.08
CA THR A 208 -2.77 8.33 -6.02
C THR A 208 -4.09 7.60 -6.24
N GLY A 209 -4.98 7.59 -5.26
CA GLY A 209 -6.26 6.91 -5.32
C GLY A 209 -7.16 7.24 -4.14
N ARG A 210 -8.39 6.72 -4.16
CA ARG A 210 -9.33 6.85 -3.04
C ARG A 210 -8.76 6.18 -1.79
N ASN A 211 -9.10 6.72 -0.63
CA ASN A 211 -8.66 6.15 0.64
C ASN A 211 -9.36 4.80 0.90
N SER A 212 -8.55 3.76 1.01
CA SER A 212 -9.00 2.39 1.22
C SER A 212 -8.91 1.92 2.67
N GLY A 213 -8.51 2.82 3.57
CA GLY A 213 -8.26 2.52 4.98
C GLY A 213 -6.99 1.68 5.21
N PRO A 214 -6.71 1.33 6.48
CA PRO A 214 -7.57 1.50 7.65
C PRO A 214 -7.41 2.82 8.41
N LYS A 215 -6.48 3.70 8.03
CA LYS A 215 -6.30 4.98 8.74
C LYS A 215 -7.40 5.98 8.43
N PHE A 216 -7.82 6.06 7.16
CA PHE A 216 -8.78 7.06 6.67
C PHE A 216 -8.34 8.52 6.92
N GLY A 217 -7.02 8.77 6.92
CA GLY A 217 -6.46 10.12 7.01
C GLY A 217 -6.35 10.81 5.64
N ASN A 218 -5.88 12.06 5.64
CA ASN A 218 -5.64 12.81 4.41
C ASN A 218 -4.57 12.08 3.56
N ASN A 219 -4.85 11.88 2.28
CA ASN A 219 -3.94 11.22 1.35
C ASN A 219 -3.49 12.15 0.20
N ALA A 220 -2.67 11.60 -0.70
CA ALA A 220 -2.13 12.37 -1.82
C ALA A 220 -3.19 12.86 -2.81
N LEU A 221 -4.34 12.17 -2.93
CA LEU A 221 -5.46 12.59 -3.78
C LEU A 221 -6.17 13.79 -3.17
N ASP A 222 -6.47 13.72 -1.87
CA ASP A 222 -7.13 14.79 -1.12
C ASP A 222 -6.31 16.09 -1.22
N LEU A 223 -4.99 15.99 -1.00
CA LEU A 223 -4.09 17.13 -1.11
C LEU A 223 -3.97 17.65 -2.55
N ALA A 224 -3.93 16.77 -3.54
CA ALA A 224 -3.92 17.19 -4.95
C ALA A 224 -5.18 17.98 -5.32
N GLN A 225 -6.35 17.54 -4.83
CA GLN A 225 -7.62 18.24 -5.04
C GLN A 225 -7.63 19.60 -4.32
N ALA A 226 -7.21 19.67 -3.06
CA ALA A 226 -7.12 20.94 -2.30
C ALA A 226 -6.13 21.95 -2.92
N LEU A 227 -5.12 21.47 -3.63
CA LEU A 227 -4.16 22.26 -4.38
C LEU A 227 -4.62 22.58 -5.82
N ASN A 228 -5.76 22.06 -6.27
CA ASN A 228 -6.26 22.15 -7.65
C ASN A 228 -5.27 21.60 -8.69
N ILE A 229 -4.57 20.50 -8.37
CA ILE A 229 -3.65 19.84 -9.29
C ILE A 229 -4.46 19.00 -10.29
N PRO A 230 -4.32 19.23 -11.61
CA PRO A 230 -4.97 18.38 -12.62
C PRO A 230 -4.46 16.93 -12.55
N LEU A 231 -5.39 15.98 -12.67
CA LEU A 231 -5.07 14.55 -12.71
C LEU A 231 -4.84 14.13 -14.16
N ALA A 232 -3.67 13.58 -14.45
CA ALA A 232 -3.32 13.08 -15.77
C ALA A 232 -4.21 11.88 -16.14
N LYS A 233 -4.69 11.84 -17.38
CA LYS A 233 -5.59 10.79 -17.90
C LYS A 233 -4.89 9.79 -18.83
N GLY A 234 -3.62 10.00 -19.14
CA GLY A 234 -2.81 9.06 -19.89
C GLY A 234 -1.34 9.46 -19.99
N ASN A 235 -0.51 8.52 -20.48
CA ASN A 235 0.94 8.72 -20.59
C ASN A 235 1.33 9.87 -21.51
N GLN A 236 0.49 10.19 -22.51
CA GLN A 236 0.78 11.24 -23.49
C GLN A 236 0.81 12.65 -22.86
N GLU A 237 0.14 12.88 -21.74
CA GLU A 237 0.14 14.19 -21.08
C GLU A 237 1.50 14.59 -20.48
N LEU A 238 2.44 13.65 -20.38
CA LEU A 238 3.82 13.92 -19.96
C LEU A 238 4.64 14.67 -21.02
N VAL A 239 4.07 14.96 -22.20
CA VAL A 239 4.64 15.87 -23.20
C VAL A 239 4.45 17.35 -22.81
N ASN A 240 3.45 17.63 -21.96
CA ASN A 240 3.14 18.99 -21.54
C ASN A 240 4.25 19.54 -20.61
N PRO A 241 4.33 20.87 -20.43
CA PRO A 241 5.23 21.46 -19.43
C PRO A 241 5.02 20.85 -18.04
N LYS A 242 6.13 20.67 -17.30
CA LYS A 242 6.13 20.15 -15.92
C LYS A 242 5.15 20.95 -15.04
N PRO A 243 4.07 20.35 -14.49
CA PRO A 243 3.20 21.01 -13.53
C PRO A 243 3.98 21.35 -12.26
N ALA A 244 3.61 22.40 -11.51
CA ALA A 244 4.41 22.89 -10.36
C ALA A 244 4.77 21.80 -9.33
N PHE A 245 3.84 20.86 -9.09
CA PHE A 245 3.98 19.79 -8.09
C PHE A 245 4.09 18.39 -8.71
N GLY A 246 4.44 18.29 -10.00
CA GLY A 246 4.47 17.03 -10.74
C GLY A 246 3.09 16.60 -11.24
N TRP A 247 3.07 15.51 -12.00
CA TRP A 247 1.84 14.89 -12.49
C TRP A 247 1.26 13.96 -11.42
N TYR A 248 -0.06 13.84 -11.40
CA TYR A 248 -0.79 12.92 -10.54
C TYR A 248 -1.63 11.98 -11.39
N ILE A 249 -1.46 10.67 -11.22
CA ILE A 249 -2.26 9.65 -11.87
C ILE A 249 -3.17 9.02 -10.82
N ASN A 250 -4.48 9.14 -11.03
CA ASN A 250 -5.47 8.64 -10.10
C ASN A 250 -5.84 7.19 -10.42
N GLN A 251 -5.95 6.34 -9.39
CA GLN A 251 -6.23 4.91 -9.52
C GLN A 251 -7.46 4.56 -10.37
N PRO A 252 -8.64 5.22 -10.24
CA PRO A 252 -9.79 4.93 -11.09
C PRO A 252 -9.56 5.24 -12.58
N ASP A 253 -8.66 6.17 -12.90
CA ASP A 253 -8.24 6.42 -14.28
C ASP A 253 -7.19 5.40 -14.75
N LEU A 254 -6.33 4.94 -13.83
CA LEU A 254 -5.26 3.98 -14.11
C LEU A 254 -5.75 2.53 -14.26
N SER A 255 -6.65 2.08 -13.39
CA SER A 255 -7.23 0.73 -13.38
C SER A 255 -8.54 0.73 -12.58
N LYS A 256 -9.66 0.64 -13.29
CA LYS A 256 -10.99 0.59 -12.68
C LYS A 256 -11.17 -0.65 -11.79
N SER A 257 -10.57 -1.77 -12.16
CA SER A 257 -10.64 -3.00 -11.37
C SER A 257 -9.90 -2.89 -10.04
N LEU A 258 -8.79 -2.14 -9.99
CA LEU A 258 -8.09 -1.87 -8.73
C LEU A 258 -8.85 -0.87 -7.87
N ASP A 259 -9.46 0.16 -8.47
CA ASP A 259 -10.28 1.11 -7.71
C ASP A 259 -11.50 0.43 -7.05
N GLN A 260 -12.12 -0.56 -7.69
CA GLN A 260 -13.20 -1.37 -7.07
C GLN A 260 -12.75 -2.14 -5.82
N TRP A 261 -11.44 -2.31 -5.61
CA TRP A 261 -10.93 -2.93 -4.39
C TRP A 261 -10.93 -1.98 -3.19
N VAL A 262 -11.24 -0.70 -3.36
CA VAL A 262 -11.40 0.25 -2.24
C VAL A 262 -12.55 -0.20 -1.34
N GLU A 263 -13.74 -0.43 -1.90
CA GLU A 263 -14.92 -0.89 -1.15
C GLU A 263 -14.71 -2.28 -0.56
N ARG A 264 -14.08 -3.17 -1.32
CA ARG A 264 -13.71 -4.51 -0.83
C ARG A 264 -12.77 -4.43 0.37
N ARG A 265 -11.80 -3.50 0.35
CA ARG A 265 -10.89 -3.27 1.48
C ARG A 265 -11.57 -2.68 2.69
N TRP A 266 -12.62 -1.87 2.54
CA TRP A 266 -13.42 -1.43 3.68
C TRP A 266 -14.09 -2.62 4.39
N ALA A 267 -14.61 -3.58 3.64
CA ALA A 267 -15.18 -4.81 4.21
C ALA A 267 -14.14 -5.76 4.80
N ILE A 268 -12.92 -5.81 4.24
CA ILE A 268 -11.80 -6.61 4.76
C ILE A 268 -11.11 -5.92 5.95
N VAL A 269 -11.23 -4.59 6.07
CA VAL A 269 -10.73 -3.75 7.18
C VAL A 269 -9.20 -3.67 7.30
N LYS A 270 -8.48 -4.66 6.78
CA LYS A 270 -7.02 -4.75 6.81
C LYS A 270 -6.41 -4.34 5.48
N ARG A 271 -5.08 -4.22 5.45
CA ARG A 271 -4.28 -3.93 4.25
C ARG A 271 -3.85 -5.23 3.53
N PRO A 272 -4.61 -5.81 2.58
CA PRO A 272 -4.13 -6.96 1.82
C PRO A 272 -2.96 -6.56 0.89
N CYS A 273 -2.41 -7.51 0.13
CA CYS A 273 -1.35 -7.27 -0.85
C CYS A 273 -1.60 -6.07 -1.78
N PHE A 274 -2.87 -5.73 -2.06
CA PHE A 274 -3.27 -4.54 -2.82
C PHE A 274 -2.63 -3.25 -2.33
N ALA A 275 -2.66 -2.99 -1.01
CA ALA A 275 -2.10 -1.77 -0.43
C ALA A 275 -0.57 -1.65 -0.65
N THR A 276 0.09 -2.78 -0.88
CA THR A 276 1.50 -2.81 -1.25
C THR A 276 1.65 -2.64 -2.75
N LEU A 277 1.05 -3.53 -3.55
CA LEU A 277 1.30 -3.66 -4.99
C LEU A 277 0.79 -2.49 -5.83
N GLU A 278 -0.32 -1.85 -5.43
CA GLU A 278 -0.91 -0.73 -6.20
C GLU A 278 0.06 0.44 -6.39
N LYS A 279 0.99 0.61 -5.44
CA LYS A 279 2.02 1.65 -5.44
C LYS A 279 3.17 1.38 -6.41
N PHE A 280 3.37 0.12 -6.81
CA PHE A 280 4.49 -0.32 -7.65
C PHE A 280 4.08 -0.52 -9.12
N LEU A 281 2.85 -0.21 -9.49
CA LEU A 281 2.51 -0.14 -10.91
C LEU A 281 3.37 0.93 -11.57
N ASN A 282 3.92 0.62 -12.75
CA ASN A 282 4.82 1.52 -13.47
C ASN A 282 4.25 1.91 -14.84
N PRO A 283 3.11 2.64 -14.89
CA PRO A 283 2.45 2.98 -16.15
C PRO A 283 3.31 3.86 -17.05
N VAL A 284 4.13 4.72 -16.44
CA VAL A 284 4.95 5.74 -17.11
C VAL A 284 6.40 5.31 -17.33
N LYS A 285 6.73 4.03 -17.13
CA LYS A 285 8.09 3.49 -17.28
C LYS A 285 9.13 4.33 -16.54
N ALA A 286 8.80 4.75 -15.33
CA ALA A 286 9.67 5.57 -14.51
C ALA A 286 11.00 4.86 -14.23
N GLN A 287 12.04 5.67 -14.22
CA GLN A 287 13.42 5.25 -14.07
C GLN A 287 13.79 5.00 -12.60
N ILE A 288 13.06 5.63 -11.67
CA ILE A 288 13.26 5.53 -10.23
C ILE A 288 11.88 5.53 -9.56
N ILE A 289 11.69 4.68 -8.55
CA ILE A 289 10.56 4.79 -7.61
C ILE A 289 11.06 5.22 -6.24
N ILE A 290 10.38 6.17 -5.61
CA ILE A 290 10.58 6.55 -4.21
C ILE A 290 9.32 6.17 -3.45
N THR A 291 9.45 5.26 -2.50
CA THR A 291 8.32 4.69 -1.74
C THR A 291 8.70 4.53 -0.28
N SER A 292 7.73 4.20 0.56
CA SER A 292 7.93 3.98 1.99
C SER A 292 7.67 2.53 2.41
N ALA A 293 8.37 2.12 3.48
CA ALA A 293 8.14 0.87 4.19
C ALA A 293 8.01 1.12 5.70
N PHE A 294 7.04 0.44 6.34
CA PHE A 294 6.73 0.64 7.76
C PHE A 294 7.77 0.05 8.72
N HIS A 295 8.54 -0.99 8.33
CA HIS A 295 9.53 -1.64 9.20
C HIS A 295 10.60 -2.42 8.41
N ALA A 296 11.69 -2.83 9.08
CA ALA A 296 12.92 -3.33 8.44
C ALA A 296 12.74 -4.49 7.45
N PRO A 297 12.06 -5.60 7.80
CA PRO A 297 11.91 -6.73 6.88
C PRO A 297 11.10 -6.36 5.63
N TYR A 298 10.31 -5.29 5.71
CA TYR A 298 9.50 -4.83 4.59
C TYR A 298 10.32 -4.05 3.57
N SER A 299 11.47 -3.49 3.93
CA SER A 299 12.25 -2.67 3.00
C SER A 299 12.92 -3.49 1.91
N GLU A 300 13.50 -4.63 2.26
CA GLU A 300 13.98 -5.58 1.25
C GLU A 300 12.84 -6.10 0.38
N LYS A 301 11.68 -6.40 0.98
CA LYS A 301 10.48 -6.82 0.24
C LYS A 301 10.01 -5.75 -0.74
N MET A 302 9.89 -4.49 -0.30
CA MET A 302 9.52 -3.37 -1.19
C MET A 302 10.53 -3.17 -2.32
N THR A 303 11.81 -3.35 -2.03
CA THR A 303 12.87 -3.25 -3.03
C THR A 303 12.73 -4.36 -4.07
N ARG A 304 12.54 -5.62 -3.67
CA ARG A 304 12.29 -6.75 -4.60
C ARG A 304 11.02 -6.55 -5.43
N ILE A 305 9.96 -6.00 -4.85
CA ILE A 305 8.74 -5.67 -5.59
C ILE A 305 9.01 -4.59 -6.64
N ALA A 306 9.81 -3.55 -6.32
CA ALA A 306 10.21 -2.54 -7.30
C ALA A 306 11.04 -3.14 -8.45
N GLU A 307 11.96 -4.05 -8.14
CA GLU A 307 12.77 -4.76 -9.13
C GLU A 307 11.89 -5.62 -10.05
N ASN A 308 10.94 -6.36 -9.48
CA ASN A 308 9.96 -7.18 -10.21
C ASN A 308 8.99 -6.34 -11.06
N ALA A 309 8.63 -5.14 -10.59
CA ALA A 309 7.88 -4.13 -11.36
C ALA A 309 8.71 -3.46 -12.48
N GLY A 310 9.97 -3.86 -12.62
CA GLY A 310 10.87 -3.42 -13.69
C GLY A 310 11.49 -2.04 -13.48
N PHE A 311 11.40 -1.46 -12.27
CA PHE A 311 12.08 -0.20 -11.98
C PHE A 311 13.61 -0.38 -12.06
N PRO A 312 14.33 0.47 -12.82
CA PRO A 312 15.79 0.42 -12.85
C PRO A 312 16.45 0.82 -11.52
N ALA A 313 15.78 1.62 -10.70
CA ALA A 313 16.25 1.98 -9.37
C ALA A 313 15.09 2.25 -8.42
N SER A 314 15.34 2.12 -7.11
CA SER A 314 14.36 2.44 -6.08
C SER A 314 15.01 3.07 -4.85
N ILE A 315 14.27 3.96 -4.18
CA ILE A 315 14.58 4.46 -2.85
C ILE A 315 13.43 4.06 -1.93
N VAL A 316 13.69 3.19 -0.95
CA VAL A 316 12.72 2.81 0.06
C VAL A 316 13.01 3.54 1.37
N ILE A 317 12.15 4.51 1.69
CA ILE A 317 12.20 5.31 2.91
C ILE A 317 11.64 4.48 4.07
N ARG A 318 12.39 4.40 5.15
CA ARG A 318 11.98 3.78 6.42
C ARG A 318 11.99 4.80 7.53
N ASN A 319 11.11 4.60 8.50
CA ASN A 319 10.90 5.51 9.63
C ASN A 319 10.36 6.89 9.22
N GLY A 320 9.83 7.05 8.00
CA GLY A 320 9.03 8.23 7.65
C GLY A 320 7.85 8.42 8.60
N LEU A 321 7.34 9.65 8.70
CA LEU A 321 6.21 9.97 9.57
C LEU A 321 4.99 9.15 9.17
N GLU A 322 4.51 8.35 10.11
CA GLU A 322 3.43 7.39 9.93
C GLU A 322 3.56 6.45 8.71
N GLY A 323 4.79 6.20 8.25
CA GLY A 323 5.07 5.43 7.05
C GLY A 323 4.82 6.16 5.73
N SER A 324 4.75 7.50 5.74
CA SER A 324 4.78 8.35 4.53
C SER A 324 6.22 8.57 4.02
N LEU A 325 6.37 9.36 2.95
CA LEU A 325 7.69 9.80 2.47
C LEU A 325 8.29 10.94 3.29
N ALA A 326 7.53 11.56 4.20
CA ALA A 326 8.01 12.68 5.01
C ALA A 326 8.96 12.21 6.11
N PHE A 327 10.12 12.86 6.25
CA PHE A 327 11.11 12.44 7.24
C PHE A 327 10.72 12.91 8.66
N PRO A 328 11.02 12.11 9.70
CA PRO A 328 10.94 12.58 11.08
C PRO A 328 12.04 13.59 11.39
N LEU A 329 11.82 14.46 12.38
CA LEU A 329 12.80 15.47 12.79
C LEU A 329 13.57 15.11 14.06
N MET A 330 13.10 14.10 14.82
CA MET A 330 13.72 13.69 16.08
C MET A 330 14.49 12.37 16.00
N ARG A 331 14.36 11.61 14.92
CA ARG A 331 14.93 10.26 14.82
C ARG A 331 15.55 10.03 13.44
N PRO A 332 16.54 9.13 13.33
CA PRO A 332 17.11 8.80 12.04
C PRO A 332 16.10 8.20 11.07
N VAL A 333 16.21 8.63 9.81
CA VAL A 333 15.56 8.00 8.65
C VAL A 333 16.56 7.06 7.97
N LYS A 334 16.07 6.00 7.34
CA LYS A 334 16.88 5.06 6.56
C LYS A 334 16.37 4.99 5.14
N LEU A 335 17.26 5.08 4.17
CA LEU A 335 16.98 5.06 2.74
C LEU A 335 17.66 3.83 2.14
N LEU A 336 16.91 2.77 1.88
CA LEU A 336 17.43 1.61 1.16
C LEU A 336 17.37 1.92 -0.33
N CYS A 337 18.53 2.19 -0.92
CA CYS A 337 18.69 2.46 -2.34
C CYS A 337 18.96 1.13 -3.07
N SER A 338 18.40 0.97 -4.26
CA SER A 338 18.67 -0.14 -5.18
C SER A 338 18.87 0.40 -6.59
N ALA A 339 19.89 -0.08 -7.30
CA ALA A 339 20.20 0.34 -8.67
C ALA A 339 20.60 -0.87 -9.52
N ARG A 340 19.93 -1.02 -10.68
CA ARG A 340 20.20 -2.08 -11.64
C ARG A 340 21.55 -1.89 -12.33
N GLN A 341 22.36 -2.95 -12.33
CA GLN A 341 23.68 -3.03 -12.91
C GLN A 341 23.63 -3.45 -14.39
N LYS A 342 24.80 -3.49 -15.05
CA LYS A 342 24.89 -3.86 -16.47
C LYS A 342 24.44 -5.31 -16.71
N ASP A 343 24.85 -6.23 -15.85
CA ASP A 343 24.53 -7.67 -15.87
C ASP A 343 23.09 -8.00 -15.47
N GLY A 344 22.29 -7.00 -15.09
CA GLY A 344 20.90 -7.17 -14.66
C GLY A 344 20.74 -7.41 -13.16
N SER A 345 21.82 -7.58 -12.40
CA SER A 345 21.79 -7.62 -10.94
C SER A 345 21.43 -6.24 -10.35
N TYR A 346 21.13 -6.20 -9.06
CA TYR A 346 20.85 -4.96 -8.34
C TYR A 346 21.87 -4.76 -7.22
N LEU A 347 22.56 -3.61 -7.26
CA LEU A 347 23.36 -3.13 -6.15
C LEU A 347 22.44 -2.43 -5.16
N ARG A 348 22.66 -2.63 -3.86
CA ARG A 348 21.84 -2.02 -2.80
C ARG A 348 22.71 -1.44 -1.71
N GLU A 349 22.30 -0.29 -1.18
CA GLU A 349 22.96 0.37 -0.05
C GLU A 349 21.92 1.04 0.86
N GLU A 350 22.09 0.92 2.18
CA GLU A 350 21.26 1.65 3.15
C GLU A 350 22.01 2.92 3.59
N ILE A 351 21.43 4.08 3.28
CA ILE A 351 21.89 5.38 3.77
C ILE A 351 21.08 5.71 5.03
N THR A 352 21.77 6.00 6.14
CA THR A 352 21.13 6.50 7.36
C THR A 352 21.39 8.00 7.49
N LEU A 353 20.35 8.78 7.79
CA LEU A 353 20.44 10.22 7.99
C LEU A 353 19.87 10.57 9.35
N ASP A 354 20.67 11.25 10.16
CA ASP A 354 20.29 11.75 11.48
C ASP A 354 19.98 13.27 11.40
N PRO A 355 18.79 13.71 11.82
CA PRO A 355 18.40 15.12 11.69
C PRO A 355 19.32 16.07 12.47
N GLN A 356 19.89 15.65 13.61
CA GLN A 356 20.79 16.48 14.39
C GLN A 356 22.23 16.41 13.85
N ALA A 357 22.77 15.21 13.64
CA ALA A 357 24.17 15.04 13.26
C ALA A 357 24.44 15.44 11.80
N ASP A 358 23.53 15.12 10.88
CA ASP A 358 23.72 15.42 9.45
C ASP A 358 23.21 16.80 9.04
N PHE A 359 22.31 17.41 9.83
CA PHE A 359 21.58 18.63 9.45
C PHE A 359 21.51 19.71 10.54
N GLY A 360 22.06 19.46 11.72
CA GLY A 360 22.07 20.43 12.82
C GLY A 360 20.70 20.78 13.37
N LEU A 361 19.66 19.98 13.09
CA LEU A 361 18.31 20.25 13.57
C LEU A 361 18.23 20.00 15.06
N LYS A 362 17.78 21.02 15.80
CA LYS A 362 17.59 20.98 17.25
C LYS A 362 16.09 21.04 17.56
N VAL A 363 15.41 19.93 17.32
CA VAL A 363 13.97 19.78 17.55
C VAL A 363 13.76 18.97 18.84
N SER A 364 13.02 19.53 19.79
CA SER A 364 12.74 18.89 21.09
C SER A 364 11.44 18.08 21.11
N VAL A 365 10.54 18.33 20.17
CA VAL A 365 9.24 17.66 20.06
C VAL A 365 8.94 17.33 18.60
N GLU A 366 8.64 16.05 18.34
CA GLU A 366 8.10 15.63 17.05
C GLU A 366 6.63 16.04 17.00
N GLU A 367 6.26 16.84 16.00
CA GLU A 367 4.89 17.25 15.79
C GLU A 367 3.99 16.03 15.62
N LYS A 368 2.94 15.96 16.44
CA LYS A 368 1.90 14.95 16.35
C LYS A 368 0.56 15.66 16.41
N LEU A 369 -0.02 15.89 15.23
CA LEU A 369 -1.27 16.61 15.09
C LEU A 369 -2.44 15.70 15.48
N GLU A 370 -3.52 16.29 15.97
CA GLU A 370 -4.80 15.62 16.13
C GLU A 370 -5.71 16.09 14.99
N ASN A 371 -6.09 15.18 14.08
CA ASN A 371 -6.94 15.48 12.92
C ASN A 371 -6.43 16.66 12.06
N PRO A 372 -5.25 16.52 11.41
CA PRO A 372 -4.65 17.60 10.63
C PRO A 372 -5.61 18.15 9.56
N SER A 373 -5.76 19.47 9.49
CA SER A 373 -6.60 20.12 8.47
C SER A 373 -5.97 20.00 7.09
N LEU A 374 -6.77 19.55 6.12
CA LEU A 374 -6.36 19.46 4.72
C LEU A 374 -6.11 20.85 4.12
N GLU A 375 -6.94 21.84 4.49
CA GLU A 375 -6.84 23.22 4.07
C GLU A 375 -5.53 23.85 4.56
N GLU A 376 -5.18 23.60 5.83
CA GLU A 376 -3.92 24.07 6.40
C GLU A 376 -2.72 23.39 5.72
N ASN A 377 -2.79 22.08 5.46
CA ASN A 377 -1.75 21.39 4.70
C ASN A 377 -1.56 22.03 3.30
N ALA A 378 -2.65 22.29 2.59
CA ALA A 378 -2.62 22.92 1.28
C ALA A 378 -2.07 24.36 1.33
N ARG A 379 -2.41 25.12 2.39
CA ARG A 379 -1.88 26.47 2.63
C ARG A 379 -0.37 26.44 2.85
N LEU A 380 0.12 25.56 3.73
CA LEU A 380 1.54 25.38 4.02
C LEU A 380 2.33 24.97 2.77
N VAL A 381 1.80 24.06 1.95
CA VAL A 381 2.41 23.66 0.67
C VAL A 381 2.52 24.86 -0.28
N LYS A 382 1.45 25.64 -0.47
CA LYS A 382 1.46 26.81 -1.37
C LYS A 382 2.45 27.87 -0.88
N GLU A 383 2.43 28.17 0.43
CA GLU A 383 3.31 29.17 1.03
C GLU A 383 4.79 28.76 0.94
N PHE A 384 5.13 27.53 1.31
CA PHE A 384 6.51 27.04 1.21
C PHE A 384 6.99 27.01 -0.25
N SER A 385 6.14 26.58 -1.17
CA SER A 385 6.47 26.52 -2.60
C SER A 385 6.94 27.88 -3.14
N GLN A 386 6.28 28.97 -2.70
CA GLN A 386 6.57 30.32 -3.17
C GLN A 386 7.70 30.99 -2.38
N LYS A 387 7.76 30.79 -1.07
CA LYS A 387 8.63 31.56 -0.15
C LYS A 387 9.78 30.76 0.44
N GLN A 388 9.78 29.43 0.33
CA GLN A 388 10.71 28.50 0.98
C GLN A 388 10.70 28.56 2.52
N ILE A 389 9.65 29.17 3.08
CA ILE A 389 9.40 29.36 4.50
C ILE A 389 7.89 29.53 4.74
N THR A 390 7.40 29.01 5.85
CA THR A 390 6.01 29.19 6.34
C THR A 390 6.03 29.70 7.77
N ASN A 391 4.85 29.91 8.36
CA ASN A 391 4.72 30.13 9.80
C ASN A 391 4.85 28.84 10.64
N ASN A 392 4.99 27.66 10.01
CA ASN A 392 5.25 26.39 10.68
C ASN A 392 6.70 25.94 10.45
N THR A 393 7.57 26.28 11.41
CA THR A 393 9.01 25.95 11.36
C THR A 393 9.28 24.44 11.27
N LEU A 394 8.47 23.59 11.91
CA LEU A 394 8.65 22.13 11.86
C LEU A 394 8.31 21.60 10.46
N PHE A 395 7.24 22.09 9.85
CA PHE A 395 6.92 21.78 8.45
C PHE A 395 8.07 22.16 7.52
N ASP A 396 8.62 23.38 7.65
CA ASP A 396 9.72 23.86 6.82
C ASP A 396 11.00 23.01 6.95
N GLN A 397 11.37 22.69 8.19
CA GLN A 397 12.51 21.83 8.49
C GLN A 397 12.32 20.43 7.89
N ARG A 398 11.10 19.90 7.96
CA ARG A 398 10.74 18.59 7.41
C ARG A 398 10.87 18.54 5.90
N VAL A 399 10.40 19.57 5.19
CA VAL A 399 10.54 19.68 3.74
C VAL A 399 12.02 19.72 3.36
N LYS A 400 12.81 20.58 4.00
CA LYS A 400 14.24 20.76 3.72
C LYS A 400 15.05 19.48 3.98
N PHE A 401 14.83 18.84 5.14
CA PHE A 401 15.51 17.60 5.52
C PHE A 401 15.15 16.45 4.56
N THR A 402 13.86 16.30 4.21
CA THR A 402 13.40 15.27 3.27
C THR A 402 14.03 15.47 1.89
N CYS A 403 14.02 16.69 1.35
CA CYS A 403 14.57 16.97 0.02
C CYS A 403 16.08 16.69 -0.05
N GLU A 404 16.87 17.11 0.94
CA GLU A 404 18.31 16.87 0.92
C GLU A 404 18.65 15.39 1.13
N GLY A 405 17.90 14.66 1.97
CA GLY A 405 18.13 13.23 2.09
C GLY A 405 17.78 12.44 0.83
N VAL A 406 16.67 12.79 0.16
CA VAL A 406 16.34 12.25 -1.16
C VAL A 406 17.43 12.59 -2.18
N LYS A 407 17.97 13.81 -2.16
CA LYS A 407 19.10 14.21 -3.01
C LYS A 407 20.34 13.33 -2.78
N ARG A 408 20.73 13.07 -1.53
CA ARG A 408 21.86 12.16 -1.22
C ARG A 408 21.64 10.76 -1.79
N ALA A 409 20.44 10.21 -1.66
CA ALA A 409 20.08 8.92 -2.24
C ALA A 409 20.09 8.94 -3.78
N LEU A 410 19.66 10.04 -4.40
CA LEU A 410 19.72 10.20 -5.86
C LEU A 410 21.15 10.35 -6.38
N THR A 411 22.03 11.03 -5.65
CA THR A 411 23.47 11.06 -5.97
C THR A 411 24.03 9.65 -6.02
N TRP A 412 23.77 8.84 -4.97
CA TRP A 412 24.17 7.44 -4.95
C TRP A 412 23.62 6.66 -6.14
N ILE A 413 22.32 6.81 -6.45
CA ILE A 413 21.72 6.16 -7.62
C ILE A 413 22.42 6.60 -8.91
N ASN A 414 22.69 7.88 -9.11
CA ASN A 414 23.28 8.39 -10.33
C ASN A 414 24.75 7.95 -10.52
N ASP A 415 25.46 7.73 -9.42
CA ASP A 415 26.83 7.22 -9.44
C ASP A 415 26.88 5.72 -9.77
N HIS A 416 25.83 4.96 -9.44
CA HIS A 416 25.81 3.50 -9.51
C HIS A 416 24.81 2.90 -10.51
N LYS A 417 23.93 3.71 -11.08
CA LYS A 417 23.00 3.31 -12.14
C LYS A 417 23.73 3.30 -13.47
N ARG A 418 23.28 2.42 -14.38
CA ARG A 418 23.67 2.42 -15.79
C ARG A 418 23.82 3.86 -16.32
N ARG A 419 25.06 4.30 -16.55
CA ARG A 419 25.34 5.18 -17.71
C ARG A 419 25.19 4.27 -18.92
N GLY A 420 23.99 4.30 -19.50
CA GLY A 420 23.67 3.63 -20.76
C GLY A 420 24.42 4.30 -21.90
#